data_AF-A0A0C9W0U3-F1
#
_entry.id   AF-A0A0C9W0U3-F1
#
_cell.length_a   1.000
_cell.length_b   1.000
_cell.length_c   1.000
_cell.angle_alpha   90.00
_cell.angle_beta   90.00
_cell.angle_gamma   90.00
#
_symmetry.space_group_name_H-M   'P 1'
#
loop_
_entity.id
_entity.type
_entity.pdbx_description
1 polymer ?
#
loop_
_entity_poly.entity_id
_entity_poly.type
_entity_poly.pdbx_seq_one_letter_code
_entity_poly.pdbx_strand_id
1 'polypeptide(L)' 'EEIEIICGVYKIEVLGRSGQYTEASWWPKPNIWETCGLHTGYWNTDCESWYQSRIKRIEDQTASLRSSTEWK' A
#
# COMPACT_ATOMS: atom_id res chain seq x y z
N GLU A 1 -3.52 9.49 -10.79
CA GLU A 1 -3.29 8.47 -11.83
C GLU A 1 -1.94 7.78 -11.70
N GLU A 2 -0.80 8.43 -11.98
CA GLU A 2 0.52 7.74 -11.96
C GLU A 2 0.82 7.04 -10.62
N ILE A 3 0.65 7.76 -9.51
CA ILE A 3 0.83 7.22 -8.16
C ILE A 3 -0.12 6.04 -7.89
N GLU A 4 -1.35 6.09 -8.40
CA GLU A 4 -2.33 5.01 -8.19
C GLU A 4 -1.94 3.74 -8.94
N ILE A 5 -1.37 3.90 -10.14
CA ILE A 5 -0.84 2.79 -10.94
C ILE A 5 0.39 2.20 -10.26
N ILE A 6 1.36 3.02 -9.86
CA ILE A 6 2.60 2.58 -9.20
C ILE A 6 2.30 1.88 -7.87
N CYS A 7 1.39 2.43 -7.06
CA CYS A 7 1.02 1.83 -5.77
C CYS A 7 0.08 0.62 -5.91
N GLY A 8 -0.40 0.30 -7.12
CA GLY A 8 -1.35 -0.77 -7.37
C GLY A 8 -2.67 -0.57 -6.61
N VAL A 9 -3.31 0.59 -6.80
CA VAL A 9 -4.57 0.95 -6.14
C VAL A 9 -5.75 0.31 -6.86
N TYR A 10 -6.64 -0.30 -6.07
CA TYR A 10 -7.92 -0.86 -6.48
C TYR A 10 -9.06 -0.05 -5.86
N LYS A 11 -10.08 0.23 -6.67
CA LYS A 11 -11.36 0.79 -6.22
C LYS A 11 -12.31 -0.38 -5.94
N ILE A 12 -12.66 -0.56 -4.68
CA ILE A 12 -13.52 -1.65 -4.21
C ILE A 12 -14.88 -1.05 -3.89
N GLU A 13 -15.94 -1.55 -4.51
CA GLU A 13 -17.29 -1.10 -4.22
C GLU A 13 -17.71 -1.50 -2.80
N VAL A 14 -18.28 -0.57 -2.06
CA VAL A 14 -18.77 -0.83 -0.70
C VAL A 14 -20.11 -1.55 -0.78
N LEU A 15 -20.16 -2.78 -0.25
CA LEU A 15 -21.39 -3.59 -0.23
C LEU A 15 -22.57 -2.81 0.37
N GLY A 16 -23.67 -2.75 -0.36
CA GLY A 16 -24.91 -2.10 0.07
C GLY A 16 -24.92 -0.57 -0.09
N ARG A 17 -23.89 0.04 -0.71
CA ARG A 17 -23.85 1.47 -1.01
C ARG A 17 -23.45 1.70 -2.46
N SER A 18 -24.44 1.64 -3.36
CA SER A 18 -24.22 1.86 -4.79
C SER A 18 -23.55 3.22 -5.03
N GLY A 19 -22.45 3.19 -5.79
CA GLY A 19 -21.67 4.38 -6.13
C GLY A 19 -20.68 4.85 -5.07
N GLN A 20 -20.55 4.16 -3.93
CA GLN A 20 -19.45 4.39 -2.99
C GLN A 20 -18.34 3.36 -3.18
N TYR A 21 -17.12 3.86 -3.34
CA TYR A 21 -15.91 3.05 -3.47
C TYR A 21 -14.95 3.35 -2.33
N THR A 22 -14.27 2.32 -1.86
CA THR A 22 -13.08 2.45 -1.02
C THR A 22 -11.84 2.13 -1.84
N GLU A 23 -10.70 2.63 -1.41
CA GLU A 23 -9.42 2.37 -2.05
C GLU A 23 -8.58 1.43 -1.19
N ALA A 24 -7.99 0.43 -1.84
CA ALA A 24 -6.99 -0.43 -1.24
C ALA A 24 -5.80 -0.56 -2.20
N SER A 25 -4.59 -0.70 -1.66
CA SER A 25 -3.37 -0.73 -2.47
C SER A 25 -2.39 -1.79 -2.03
N TRP A 26 -1.50 -2.20 -2.94
CA TRP A 26 -0.40 -3.12 -2.65
C TRP A 26 0.76 -2.44 -1.94
N TRP A 27 0.96 -1.15 -2.23
CA TRP A 27 1.98 -0.30 -1.62
C TRP A 27 1.36 0.96 -0.98
N PRO A 28 1.96 1.50 0.09
CA PRO A 28 1.49 2.75 0.68
C PRO A 28 1.68 3.90 -0.29
N LYS A 29 0.73 4.83 -0.31
CA LYS A 29 0.87 6.09 -1.06
C LYS A 29 1.93 6.98 -0.42
N PRO A 30 2.55 7.94 -1.16
CA PRO A 30 3.61 8.80 -0.64
C PRO A 30 3.27 9.50 0.67
N ASN A 31 2.05 10.05 0.78
CA ASN A 31 1.58 10.73 1.98
C ASN A 31 1.46 9.82 3.23
N ILE A 32 1.34 8.49 3.04
CA ILE A 32 1.36 7.52 4.14
C ILE A 32 2.80 7.09 4.44
N TRP A 33 3.59 6.87 3.39
CA TRP A 33 5.01 6.54 3.51
C TRP A 33 5.78 7.63 4.26
N GLU A 34 5.56 8.90 3.96
CA GLU A 34 6.22 10.04 4.61
C GLU A 34 6.03 10.09 6.13
N THR A 35 4.91 9.53 6.61
CA THR A 35 4.59 9.46 8.05
C THR A 35 5.07 8.17 8.70
N CYS A 36 5.62 7.23 7.94
CA CYS A 36 6.09 5.96 8.46
C CYS A 36 7.54 6.08 9.00
N GLY A 37 7.90 5.20 9.93
CA GLY A 37 9.24 5.20 10.54
C GLY A 37 10.39 4.82 9.57
N LEU A 38 10.08 4.40 8.34
CA LEU A 38 11.08 4.07 7.32
C LEU A 38 11.40 5.25 6.39
N HIS A 39 10.67 6.36 6.49
CA HIS A 39 10.94 7.55 5.68
C HIS A 39 12.12 8.35 6.26
N THR A 40 13.33 7.97 5.83
CA THR A 40 14.59 8.61 6.24
C THR A 40 15.15 9.62 5.23
N GLY A 41 14.38 9.94 4.18
CA GLY A 41 14.78 10.85 3.10
C GLY A 41 15.57 10.19 1.95
N TYR A 42 15.94 8.91 2.08
CA TYR A 42 16.54 8.11 1.02
C TYR A 42 16.19 6.62 1.21
N TRP A 43 16.44 5.80 0.18
CA TRP A 43 16.23 4.36 0.25
C TRP A 43 17.42 3.69 0.96
N ASN A 44 17.18 3.17 2.16
CA ASN A 44 18.20 2.50 2.97
C ASN A 44 17.96 0.98 3.04
N THR A 45 18.81 0.26 3.76
CA THR A 45 18.72 -1.20 3.90
C THR A 45 17.41 -1.66 4.55
N ASP A 46 16.84 -0.87 5.46
CA ASP A 46 15.56 -1.19 6.11
C ASP A 46 14.39 -1.03 5.13
N CYS A 47 14.42 0.00 4.28
CA CYS A 47 13.46 0.18 3.19
C CYS A 47 13.47 -1.03 2.23
N GLU A 48 14.66 -1.46 1.80
CA GLU A 48 14.82 -2.62 0.93
C GLU A 48 14.30 -3.90 1.60
N SER A 49 14.69 -4.13 2.86
CA SER A 49 14.27 -5.30 3.62
C SER A 49 12.75 -5.36 3.79
N TRP A 50 12.11 -4.22 4.05
CA TRP A 50 10.66 -4.10 4.12
C TRP A 50 9.99 -4.42 2.78
N TYR A 51 10.52 -3.88 1.68
CA TYR A 51 9.97 -4.09 0.34
C TYR A 51 10.05 -5.56 -0.07
N GLN A 52 11.23 -6.16 0.05
CA GLN A 52 11.48 -7.57 -0.27
C GLN A 52 10.61 -8.50 0.59
N SER A 53 10.52 -8.24 1.90
CA SER A 53 9.64 -8.99 2.80
C SER A 53 8.18 -8.92 2.37
N ARG A 54 7.71 -7.75 1.92
CA ARG A 54 6.34 -7.60 1.43
C ARG A 54 6.12 -8.31 0.10
N ILE A 55 7.04 -8.22 -0.86
CA ILE A 55 6.98 -8.99 -2.12
C ILE A 55 6.82 -10.48 -1.82
N LYS A 56 7.70 -11.02 -0.97
CA LYS A 56 7.63 -12.42 -0.56
C LYS A 56 6.27 -12.81 0.01
N ARG A 57 5.68 -11.95 0.85
CA ARG A 57 4.35 -12.21 1.42
C ARG A 57 3.23 -12.17 0.37
N ILE A 58 3.37 -11.34 -0.67
CA ILE A 58 2.42 -11.31 -1.79
C ILE A 58 2.52 -12.61 -2.59
N GLU A 59 3.74 -13.06 -2.90
CA GLU A 59 4.00 -14.32 -3.61
C GLU A 59 3.52 -15.54 -2.81
N ASP A 60 3.76 -15.54 -1.49
CA ASP A 60 3.31 -16.57 -0.56
C ASP A 60 1.79 -16.47 -0.25
N GLN A 61 1.07 -15.52 -0.87
CA GLN A 61 -0.37 -15.26 -0.67
C GLN A 61 -0.77 -14.95 0.80
N THR A 62 0.17 -14.44 1.60
CA THR A 62 -0.03 -14.05 3.01
C THR A 62 -0.15 -12.54 3.21
N ALA A 63 -0.01 -11.76 2.13
CA ALA A 63 -0.31 -10.33 2.11
C ALA A 63 -1.69 -10.06 1.50
N SER A 64 -2.37 -9.04 2.02
CA SER A 64 -3.60 -8.51 1.47
C SER A 64 -3.41 -7.08 0.98
N LEU A 65 -4.31 -6.65 0.08
CA LEU A 65 -4.55 -5.24 -0.18
C LEU A 65 -4.89 -4.53 1.13
N ARG A 66 -4.44 -3.29 1.26
CA ARG A 66 -4.64 -2.48 2.46
C ARG A 66 -5.21 -1.13 2.11
N SER A 67 -6.17 -0.68 2.90
CA SER A 67 -6.67 0.69 2.90
C SER A 67 -5.66 1.66 3.49
N SER A 68 -5.85 2.97 3.25
CA SER A 68 -5.01 4.03 3.81
C SER A 68 -4.87 3.97 5.34
N THR A 69 -5.89 3.46 6.05
CA THR A 69 -5.87 3.32 7.51
C THR A 69 -5.07 2.10 7.97
N GLU A 70 -5.05 1.01 7.20
CA GLU A 70 -4.26 -0.19 7.50
C GLU A 70 -2.77 -0.05 7.16
N TRP A 71 -2.42 1.03 6.47
CA TRP A 71 -1.05 1.42 6.17
C TRP A 71 -0.42 2.34 7.20
N LYS A 72 -1.23 3.11 7.94
CA LYS A 72 -0.78 3.92 9.08
C LYS A 72 -0.46 3.01 10.26
#